data_AF-A0A9E5EK80-F1
#
_entry.id   AF-A0A9E5EK80-F1
#
_cell.length_a   1.000
_cell.length_b   1.000
_cell.length_c   1.000
_cell.angle_alpha   90.00
_cell.angle_beta   90.00
_cell.angle_gamma   90.00
#
_symmetry.space_group_name_H-M   'P 1'
#
loop_
_entity.id
_entity.type
_entity.pdbx_description
1 polymer ?
#
loop_
_entity_poly.entity_id
_entity_poly.type
_entity_poly.pdbx_seq_one_letter_code
_entity_poly.pdbx_strand_id
1 'polypeptide(L)'
;MTGEIGNSSGKLASESDPWSSYFLAVLLVGLFGSLASMQAGPATEPEKSVLFQSDNPAGTHYRIPGLVVTSKGTVLAYAEARINTRKDFGEIEVHLRRSTDGGKTWEPSRHIAHLGPRIEGNPLKKEDGASEQTVHNPLAVVD
;
A
#
# COMPACT_ATOMS: atom_id res chain seq x y z
N MET A 1 57.54 27.05 -80.51
CA MET A 1 56.58 27.02 -79.39
C MET A 1 55.70 25.79 -79.55
N THR A 2 56.01 24.71 -78.83
CA THR A 2 55.08 23.64 -78.44
C THR A 2 55.74 22.92 -77.26
N GLY A 3 55.18 23.07 -76.07
CA GLY A 3 55.63 22.39 -74.86
C GLY A 3 54.91 21.06 -74.70
N GLU A 4 55.66 20.00 -74.39
CA GLU A 4 55.13 18.69 -74.06
C GLU A 4 54.60 18.62 -72.63
N ILE A 5 53.54 17.83 -72.49
CA ILE A 5 52.78 17.53 -71.28
C ILE A 5 53.38 16.29 -70.63
N GLY A 6 53.91 16.44 -69.41
CA GLY A 6 54.34 15.34 -68.56
C GLY A 6 53.18 14.84 -67.69
N ASN A 7 52.88 13.55 -67.79
CA ASN A 7 52.00 12.81 -66.88
C ASN A 7 52.87 12.07 -65.85
N SER A 8 52.59 12.24 -64.56
CA SER A 8 53.12 11.35 -63.51
C SER A 8 52.00 10.86 -62.59
N SER A 9 51.59 9.63 -62.90
CA SER A 9 51.10 8.57 -62.02
C SER A 9 51.10 8.85 -60.51
N GLY A 10 49.90 9.00 -59.94
CA GLY A 10 49.66 8.99 -58.50
C GLY A 10 49.86 7.60 -57.89
N LYS A 11 50.65 7.53 -56.83
CA LYS A 11 50.84 6.35 -55.97
C LYS A 11 49.99 6.59 -54.71
N LEU A 12 48.91 5.83 -54.54
CA LEU A 12 48.07 5.87 -53.35
C LEU A 12 48.84 5.23 -52.18
N ALA A 13 49.36 6.05 -51.27
CA ALA A 13 49.74 5.61 -49.94
C ALA A 13 48.50 5.69 -49.05
N SER A 14 48.13 4.57 -48.42
CA SER A 14 47.03 4.50 -47.46
C SER A 14 47.44 5.21 -46.16
N GLU A 15 47.12 6.50 -46.03
CA GLU A 15 47.13 7.17 -44.75
C GLU A 15 45.92 6.69 -43.93
N SER A 16 46.18 6.04 -42.80
CA SER A 16 45.15 5.69 -41.83
C SER A 16 44.52 6.98 -41.32
N ASP A 17 43.23 7.18 -41.62
CA ASP A 17 42.49 8.39 -41.31
C ASP A 17 42.51 8.69 -39.79
N PRO A 18 43.15 9.78 -39.33
CA PRO A 18 43.30 10.09 -37.91
C PRO A 18 41.96 10.24 -37.20
N TRP A 19 40.91 10.58 -37.95
CA TRP A 19 39.56 10.81 -37.44
C TRP A 19 38.85 9.52 -36.98
N SER A 20 39.22 8.36 -37.52
CA SER A 20 38.59 7.06 -37.19
C SER A 20 38.74 6.65 -35.71
N SER A 21 39.88 6.99 -35.10
CA SER A 21 40.18 6.71 -33.68
C SER A 21 39.39 7.60 -32.72
N TYR A 22 39.04 8.83 -33.13
CA TYR A 22 38.26 9.76 -32.32
C TYR A 22 36.77 9.42 -32.33
N PHE A 23 36.24 8.93 -33.46
CA PHE A 23 34.85 8.46 -33.53
C PHE A 23 34.59 7.23 -32.64
N LEU A 24 35.54 6.28 -32.57
CA LEU A 24 35.43 5.14 -31.66
C LEU A 24 35.55 5.54 -30.17
N ALA A 25 36.41 6.50 -29.85
CA ALA A 25 36.59 6.99 -28.49
C ALA A 25 35.34 7.72 -27.96
N VAL A 26 34.68 8.52 -28.79
CA VAL A 26 33.42 9.21 -28.43
C VAL A 26 32.26 8.23 -28.24
N LEU A 27 32.21 7.15 -29.04
CA LEU A 27 31.22 6.09 -28.90
C LEU A 27 31.40 5.27 -27.60
N LEU A 28 32.64 5.02 -27.17
CA LEU A 28 32.94 4.29 -25.93
C LEU A 28 32.69 5.13 -24.66
N VAL A 29 32.93 6.45 -24.68
CA VAL A 29 32.58 7.35 -23.58
C VAL A 29 31.05 7.52 -23.45
N GLY A 30 30.32 7.51 -24.57
CA GLY A 30 28.86 7.53 -24.59
C GLY A 30 28.21 6.23 -24.08
N LEU A 31 28.81 5.06 -24.37
CA LEU A 31 28.25 3.76 -23.95
C LEU A 31 28.49 3.43 -22.47
N PHE A 32 29.55 3.96 -21.85
CA PHE A 32 29.83 3.77 -20.42
C PHE A 32 29.13 4.78 -19.50
N GLY A 33 28.62 5.90 -20.04
CA GLY A 33 28.02 6.98 -19.24
C GLY A 33 26.58 6.78 -18.79
N SER A 34 25.89 5.72 -19.23
CA SER A 34 24.43 5.58 -19.04
C SER A 34 23.99 4.43 -18.14
N LEU A 35 24.91 3.72 -17.48
CA LEU A 35 24.56 2.81 -16.38
C LEU A 35 24.56 3.58 -15.06
N ALA A 36 23.74 4.63 -14.98
CA ALA A 36 23.31 5.14 -13.68
C ALA A 36 22.47 4.02 -13.05
N SER A 37 23.06 3.31 -12.09
CA SER A 37 22.35 2.37 -11.24
C SER A 37 21.14 3.09 -10.66
N MET A 38 19.93 2.71 -11.06
CA MET A 38 18.69 3.09 -10.37
C MET A 38 18.75 2.40 -9.00
N GLN A 39 19.48 3.01 -8.08
CA GLN A 39 19.52 2.56 -6.71
C GLN A 39 18.12 2.80 -6.14
N ALA A 40 17.36 1.73 -5.89
CA ALA A 40 16.14 1.83 -5.12
C ALA A 40 16.50 2.52 -3.79
N GLY A 41 15.93 3.71 -3.55
CA GLY A 41 16.09 4.39 -2.27
C GLY A 41 15.59 3.50 -1.13
N PRO A 42 16.03 3.75 0.12
CA PRO A 42 15.52 3.01 1.26
C PRO A 42 13.99 3.08 1.27
N ALA A 43 13.34 1.92 1.31
CA ALA A 43 11.88 1.85 1.39
C ALA A 43 11.44 2.56 2.68
N THR A 44 10.63 3.61 2.56
CA THR A 44 10.02 4.27 3.72
C THR A 44 9.08 3.27 4.38
N GLU A 45 9.26 3.02 5.68
CA GLU A 45 8.31 2.17 6.41
C GLU A 45 6.92 2.82 6.41
N PRO A 46 5.85 2.03 6.26
CA PRO A 46 4.50 2.56 6.37
C PRO A 46 4.26 3.12 7.77
N GLU A 47 3.62 4.30 7.83
CA GLU A 47 3.13 4.88 9.08
C GLU A 47 2.09 3.93 9.71
N LYS A 48 2.20 3.72 11.03
CA LYS A 48 1.33 2.81 11.79
C LYS A 48 0.57 3.56 12.86
N SER A 49 -0.74 3.35 12.91
CA SER A 49 -1.62 3.88 13.95
C SER A 49 -2.47 2.78 14.56
N VAL A 50 -2.55 2.71 15.89
CA VAL A 50 -3.48 1.81 16.59
C VAL A 50 -4.85 2.47 16.65
N LEU A 51 -5.84 1.88 15.95
CA LEU A 51 -7.20 2.41 15.90
C LEU A 51 -8.09 1.87 17.03
N PHE A 52 -7.93 0.60 17.36
CA PHE A 52 -8.70 -0.08 18.39
C PHE A 52 -7.73 -0.76 19.36
N GLN A 53 -7.56 -0.17 20.54
CA GLN A 53 -6.70 -0.70 21.60
C GLN A 53 -7.51 -1.61 22.50
N SER A 54 -6.99 -2.79 22.81
CA SER A 54 -7.56 -3.63 23.87
C SER A 54 -6.93 -3.22 25.21
N ASP A 55 -7.77 -2.95 26.21
CA ASP A 55 -7.32 -2.29 27.44
C ASP A 55 -6.72 -3.28 28.44
N ASN A 56 -7.45 -4.36 28.76
CA ASN A 56 -7.08 -5.36 29.76
C ASN A 56 -7.86 -6.68 29.56
N PRO A 57 -7.59 -7.76 30.31
CA PRO A 57 -8.29 -9.04 30.16
C PRO A 57 -9.82 -8.97 30.32
N ALA A 58 -10.32 -8.07 31.18
CA ALA A 58 -11.74 -7.83 31.41
C ALA A 58 -12.33 -6.72 30.52
N GLY A 59 -11.54 -6.14 29.62
CA GLY A 59 -11.94 -5.03 28.76
C GLY A 59 -12.53 -5.48 27.42
N THR A 60 -12.63 -4.53 26.50
CA THR A 60 -13.05 -4.82 25.12
C THR A 60 -11.86 -5.37 24.32
N HIS A 61 -12.07 -6.50 23.65
CA HIS A 61 -11.09 -7.11 22.76
C HIS A 61 -11.52 -6.91 21.31
N TYR A 62 -10.62 -6.41 20.47
CA TYR A 62 -10.95 -6.12 19.08
C TYR A 62 -10.42 -7.20 18.13
N ARG A 63 -11.29 -7.73 17.26
CA ARG A 63 -10.95 -8.77 16.27
C ARG A 63 -11.67 -8.52 14.95
N ILE A 64 -11.28 -9.28 13.93
CA ILE A 64 -11.91 -9.28 12.59
C ILE A 64 -12.00 -7.85 12.02
N PRO A 65 -10.84 -7.20 11.78
CA PRO A 65 -10.84 -5.84 11.27
C PRO A 65 -11.31 -5.83 9.82
N GLY A 66 -12.00 -4.75 9.44
CA GLY A 66 -12.28 -4.42 8.06
C GLY A 66 -12.01 -2.94 7.80
N LEU A 67 -11.76 -2.62 6.53
CA LEU A 67 -11.46 -1.28 6.08
C LEU A 67 -12.06 -1.06 4.70
N VAL A 68 -12.70 0.08 4.50
CA VAL A 68 -13.26 0.47 3.21
C VAL A 68 -13.08 1.96 2.96
N VAL A 69 -12.92 2.33 1.70
CA VAL A 69 -12.82 3.73 1.26
C VAL A 69 -14.04 4.05 0.41
N THR A 70 -14.83 5.03 0.85
CA THR A 70 -16.01 5.50 0.10
C THR A 70 -15.59 6.22 -1.19
N SER A 71 -16.54 6.40 -2.12
CA SER A 71 -16.36 7.22 -3.32
C SER A 71 -15.90 8.67 -3.06
N LYS A 72 -16.16 9.21 -1.85
CA LYS A 72 -15.71 10.53 -1.41
C LYS A 72 -14.31 10.54 -0.77
N GLY A 73 -13.59 9.42 -0.78
CA GLY A 73 -12.28 9.29 -0.15
C GLY A 73 -12.29 9.20 1.38
N THR A 74 -13.47 9.14 2.02
CA THR A 74 -13.57 8.86 3.46
C THR A 74 -13.15 7.41 3.71
N VAL A 75 -12.25 7.21 4.68
CA VAL A 75 -11.81 5.88 5.14
C VAL A 75 -12.65 5.48 6.35
N LEU A 76 -13.20 4.27 6.31
CA LEU A 76 -13.93 3.66 7.41
C LEU A 76 -13.17 2.41 7.84
N ALA A 77 -12.70 2.39 9.09
CA ALA A 77 -12.11 1.22 9.71
C ALA A 77 -13.09 0.69 10.77
N TYR A 78 -13.33 -0.61 10.79
CA TYR A 78 -14.23 -1.22 11.75
C TYR A 78 -13.66 -2.53 12.28
N ALA A 79 -14.14 -2.96 13.44
CA ALA A 79 -13.77 -4.22 14.06
C ALA A 79 -14.92 -4.75 14.92
N GLU A 80 -14.91 -6.06 15.17
CA GLU A 80 -15.68 -6.63 16.27
C GLU A 80 -15.11 -6.15 17.58
N ALA A 81 -15.99 -5.66 18.46
CA ALA A 81 -15.69 -5.30 19.84
C ALA A 81 -16.29 -6.37 20.76
N ARG A 82 -15.44 -7.26 21.25
CA ARG A 82 -15.83 -8.40 22.10
C ARG A 82 -15.75 -7.99 23.56
N ILE A 83 -16.90 -7.89 24.20
CA ILE A 83 -17.03 -7.28 25.52
C ILE A 83 -16.67 -8.31 26.59
N ASN A 84 -15.75 -7.98 27.50
CA ASN A 84 -15.29 -8.81 28.63
C ASN A 84 -14.62 -10.16 28.26
N THR A 85 -14.66 -10.60 27.01
CA THR A 85 -14.20 -11.93 26.59
C THR A 85 -13.55 -11.90 25.20
N ARG A 86 -12.67 -12.88 24.93
CA ARG A 86 -12.04 -13.09 23.61
C ARG A 86 -12.74 -14.17 22.77
N LYS A 87 -13.76 -14.83 23.35
CA LYS A 87 -14.50 -15.94 22.73
C LYS A 87 -15.14 -15.50 21.40
N ASP A 88 -15.35 -16.45 20.50
CA ASP A 88 -16.02 -16.24 19.20
C ASP A 88 -17.53 -16.05 19.31
N PHE A 89 -18.09 -16.29 20.50
CA PHE A 89 -19.48 -16.05 20.83
C PHE A 89 -19.56 -15.31 22.17
N GLY A 90 -20.58 -14.48 22.30
CA GLY A 90 -20.86 -13.67 23.49
C GLY A 90 -21.47 -12.33 23.12
N GLU A 91 -21.34 -11.34 24.01
CA GLU A 91 -21.63 -9.94 23.69
C GLU A 91 -20.55 -9.39 22.74
N ILE A 92 -20.90 -9.29 21.46
CA ILE A 92 -20.02 -8.80 20.40
C ILE A 92 -20.71 -7.67 19.65
N GLU A 93 -20.13 -6.48 19.75
CA GLU A 93 -20.54 -5.26 19.07
C GLU A 93 -19.71 -5.03 17.80
N VAL A 94 -20.14 -4.08 16.95
CA VAL A 94 -19.32 -3.59 15.83
C VAL A 94 -18.98 -2.13 16.07
N HIS A 95 -17.69 -1.84 16.17
CA HIS A 95 -17.18 -0.50 16.38
C HIS A 95 -16.53 0.02 15.09
N LEU A 96 -16.76 1.29 14.78
CA LEU A 96 -16.26 1.96 13.58
C LEU A 96 -15.53 3.26 13.96
N ARG A 97 -14.43 3.51 13.26
CA ARG A 97 -13.73 4.80 13.21
C ARG A 97 -13.71 5.33 11.79
N ARG A 98 -13.78 6.65 11.67
CA ARG A 98 -13.88 7.38 10.41
C ARG A 98 -12.72 8.36 10.26
N SER A 99 -12.16 8.43 9.06
CA SER A 99 -11.16 9.43 8.66
C SER A 99 -11.60 10.12 7.36
N THR A 100 -11.44 11.44 7.32
CA THR A 100 -11.72 12.27 6.14
C THR A 100 -10.45 12.80 5.47
N ASP A 101 -9.28 12.40 5.96
CA ASP A 101 -7.98 12.91 5.51
C ASP A 101 -7.02 11.80 5.06
N GLY A 102 -7.59 10.68 4.60
CA GLY A 102 -6.83 9.54 4.07
C GLY A 102 -6.22 8.63 5.14
N GLY A 103 -6.75 8.64 6.37
CA GLY A 103 -6.30 7.80 7.47
C GLY A 103 -5.27 8.44 8.40
N LYS A 104 -5.01 9.75 8.26
CA LYS A 104 -4.04 10.48 9.10
C LYS A 104 -4.63 10.79 10.48
N THR A 105 -5.88 11.23 10.51
CA THR A 105 -6.63 11.46 11.76
C THR A 105 -7.94 10.69 11.74
N TRP A 106 -8.41 10.32 12.93
CA TRP A 106 -9.57 9.46 13.13
C TRP A 106 -10.51 10.07 14.15
N GLU A 107 -11.81 10.07 13.82
CA GLU A 107 -12.87 10.38 14.77
C GLU A 107 -12.93 9.34 15.91
N PRO A 108 -13.55 9.69 17.06
CA PRO A 108 -13.81 8.73 18.13
C PRO A 108 -14.57 7.49 17.63
N SER A 109 -14.28 6.35 18.25
CA SER A 109 -14.98 5.09 17.96
C SER A 109 -16.49 5.22 18.18
N ARG A 110 -17.28 4.60 17.29
CA ARG A 110 -18.74 4.55 17.39
C ARG A 110 -19.21 3.11 17.30
N HIS A 111 -20.11 2.71 18.19
CA HIS A 111 -20.88 1.48 18.05
C HIS A 111 -21.92 1.67 16.94
N ILE A 112 -21.93 0.81 15.91
CA ILE A 112 -22.73 1.00 14.69
C ILE A 112 -23.71 -0.12 14.36
N ALA A 113 -23.52 -1.31 14.91
CA ALA A 113 -24.48 -2.40 14.78
C ALA A 113 -25.27 -2.54 16.08
N HIS A 114 -26.32 -3.35 16.10
CA HIS A 114 -26.90 -3.81 17.37
C HIS A 114 -27.35 -2.71 18.37
N LEU A 115 -27.88 -1.59 17.87
CA LEU A 115 -28.31 -0.45 18.68
C LEU A 115 -29.73 -0.58 19.28
N GLY A 116 -30.44 -1.67 18.96
CA GLY A 116 -31.81 -1.92 19.41
C GLY A 116 -31.91 -2.61 20.78
N PRO A 117 -33.13 -2.78 21.30
CA PRO A 117 -33.37 -3.59 22.49
C PRO A 117 -32.80 -5.01 22.31
N ARG A 118 -32.20 -5.54 23.38
CA ARG A 118 -31.64 -6.88 23.32
C ARG A 118 -32.76 -7.91 23.24
N ILE A 119 -32.75 -8.69 22.16
CA ILE A 119 -33.70 -9.77 21.97
C ILE A 119 -33.09 -11.00 22.62
N GLU A 120 -33.86 -11.67 23.48
CA GLU A 120 -33.47 -12.92 24.11
C GLU A 120 -32.90 -13.87 23.04
N GLY A 121 -31.66 -14.31 23.27
CA GLY A 121 -30.85 -15.00 22.29
C GLY A 121 -31.45 -16.36 21.89
N ASN A 122 -30.81 -16.98 20.89
CA ASN A 122 -31.11 -18.34 20.46
C ASN A 122 -31.33 -19.26 21.69
N PRO A 123 -32.50 -19.94 21.81
CA PRO A 123 -32.83 -20.78 22.97
C PRO A 123 -31.90 -21.98 23.16
N LEU A 124 -30.98 -22.22 22.22
CA LEU A 124 -29.91 -23.22 22.31
C LEU A 124 -28.58 -22.66 22.85
N LYS A 125 -28.50 -21.37 23.20
CA LYS A 125 -27.33 -20.83 23.90
C LYS A 125 -27.25 -21.46 25.30
N LYS A 126 -26.06 -21.91 25.68
CA LYS A 126 -25.77 -22.40 27.04
C LYS A 126 -26.08 -21.29 28.06
N GLU A 127 -26.32 -21.71 29.30
CA GLU A 127 -26.97 -20.97 30.40
C GLU A 127 -26.37 -19.59 30.77
N ASP A 128 -25.24 -19.19 30.19
CA ASP A 128 -24.54 -17.92 30.41
C ASP A 128 -24.76 -16.84 29.32
N GLY A 129 -25.41 -17.17 28.19
CA GLY A 129 -25.48 -16.27 27.01
C GLY A 129 -26.87 -15.78 26.62
N ALA A 130 -27.90 -16.00 27.44
CA ALA A 130 -29.32 -15.75 27.08
C ALA A 130 -29.62 -14.28 26.74
N SER A 131 -28.90 -13.34 27.35
CA SER A 131 -29.01 -11.89 27.08
C SER A 131 -27.90 -11.33 26.20
N GLU A 132 -26.94 -12.16 25.80
CA GLU A 132 -25.80 -11.73 24.98
C GLU A 132 -26.15 -11.78 23.49
N GLN A 133 -25.79 -10.75 22.74
CA GLN A 133 -25.98 -10.73 21.29
C GLN A 133 -24.66 -10.69 20.53
N THR A 134 -24.60 -11.55 19.53
CA THR A 134 -23.38 -11.82 18.77
C THR A 134 -23.58 -11.27 17.36
N VAL A 135 -22.95 -10.14 17.06
CA VAL A 135 -22.76 -9.68 15.69
C VAL A 135 -21.33 -10.03 15.29
N HIS A 136 -21.17 -10.82 14.22
CA HIS A 136 -19.88 -11.39 13.87
C HIS A 136 -19.63 -11.25 12.36
N ASN A 137 -18.36 -11.13 11.99
CA ASN A 137 -17.85 -11.02 10.62
C ASN A 137 -18.57 -9.94 9.78
N PRO A 138 -18.59 -8.67 10.23
CA PRO A 138 -19.17 -7.60 9.43
C PRO A 138 -18.42 -7.42 8.10
N LEU A 139 -19.17 -7.22 7.03
CA LEU A 139 -18.66 -6.81 5.73
C LEU A 139 -19.25 -5.45 5.39
N ALA A 140 -18.40 -4.45 5.20
CA ALA A 140 -18.82 -3.16 4.68
C ALA A 140 -18.88 -3.21 3.15
N VAL A 141 -19.98 -2.71 2.59
CA VAL A 141 -20.14 -2.47 1.17
C VAL A 141 -20.29 -0.96 0.99
N VAL A 142 -19.48 -0.38 0.13
CA VAL A 142 -19.58 1.03 -0.27
C VAL A 142 -20.08 1.10 -1.71
N ASP A 143 -20.75 2.20 -2.00
CA ASP A 143 -21.30 2.57 -3.30
C ASP A 143 -20.25 3.13 -4.27
#